data_AF-A0A2L0AUF6-F1
#
_entry.id   AF-A0A2L0AUF6-F1
#
_cell.length_a   1.000
_cell.length_b   1.000
_cell.length_c   1.000
_cell.angle_alpha   90.00
_cell.angle_beta   90.00
_cell.angle_gamma   90.00
#
_symmetry.space_group_name_H-M   'P 1'
#
loop_
_entity.id
_entity.type
_entity.pdbx_description
1 polymer ?
#
loop_
_entity_poly.entity_id
_entity_poly.type
_entity_poly.pdbx_seq_one_letter_code
_entity_poly.pdbx_strand_id
1 'polypeptide(L)'
;KRVEEFNLKQMWKSPNGTIRNILGGTVFREAIICKNIPRLVTGWDKPIIIGRHAHADQYKATDFVVPGAGKLELVFTPASGETIRHVVHSYEGPGVALGMFNTDDSITDFAHSSFKFALQRGYPLYLSTKNTILKRYDGRFKDIFQAIYDKQYKTAYEAKGIWYEHRLIDDMVAYAMKSEGGFVWACKNYDGDVQSDSVAQGYGSLGLMTSVLICPDGKTVESEAAHGTVTRHYRQYQKGQETSTNP
;
A
#
# COMPACT_ATOMS: atom_id res chain seq x y z
N LYS A 1 11.29 -24.76 -7.01
CA LYS A 1 10.10 -23.94 -6.62
C LYS A 1 9.83 -24.10 -5.12
N ARG A 2 9.27 -23.12 -4.39
CA ARG A 2 9.02 -23.22 -2.92
C ARG A 2 8.22 -24.47 -2.50
N VAL A 3 7.29 -24.92 -3.34
CA VAL A 3 6.50 -26.15 -3.12
C VAL A 3 7.40 -27.38 -3.03
N GLU A 4 8.35 -27.53 -3.96
CA GLU A 4 9.32 -28.64 -3.97
C GLU A 4 10.29 -28.52 -2.79
N GLU A 5 10.77 -27.30 -2.51
CA GLU A 5 11.73 -27.04 -1.43
C GLU A 5 11.21 -27.47 -0.04
N PHE A 6 9.91 -27.32 0.21
CA PHE A 6 9.28 -27.62 1.50
C PHE A 6 8.34 -28.83 1.46
N ASN A 7 8.31 -29.58 0.34
CA ASN A 7 7.41 -30.72 0.13
C ASN A 7 5.93 -30.41 0.46
N LEU A 8 5.43 -29.28 -0.04
CA LEU A 8 4.08 -28.78 0.26
C LEU A 8 3.02 -29.47 -0.60
N LYS A 9 1.83 -29.70 -0.02
CA LYS A 9 0.67 -30.26 -0.75
C LYS A 9 0.21 -29.36 -1.91
N GLN A 10 0.34 -28.05 -1.75
CA GLN A 10 -0.01 -27.05 -2.75
C GLN A 10 0.72 -25.73 -2.48
N MET A 11 0.63 -24.79 -3.42
CA MET A 11 1.10 -23.43 -3.22
C MET A 11 0.09 -22.64 -2.37
N TRP A 12 0.35 -22.54 -1.07
CA TRP A 12 -0.52 -21.84 -0.15
C TRP A 12 -0.54 -20.32 -0.40
N LYS A 13 -1.67 -19.69 -0.10
CA LYS A 13 -1.81 -18.24 -0.10
C LYS A 13 -0.94 -17.61 0.99
N SER A 14 -0.59 -16.34 0.82
CA SER A 14 0.12 -15.57 1.84
C SER A 14 -0.68 -15.54 3.16
N PRO A 15 -0.06 -15.89 4.31
CA PRO A 15 -0.69 -15.73 5.62
C PRO A 15 -1.08 -14.28 5.89
N ASN A 16 -0.20 -13.31 5.61
CA ASN A 16 -0.45 -11.89 5.79
C ASN A 16 -1.65 -11.43 4.95
N GLY A 17 -1.71 -11.86 3.68
CA GLY A 17 -2.86 -11.58 2.82
C GLY A 17 -4.16 -12.18 3.36
N THR A 18 -4.11 -13.35 3.98
CA THR A 18 -5.27 -14.01 4.56
C THR A 18 -5.77 -13.29 5.81
N ILE A 19 -4.86 -12.98 6.74
CA ILE A 19 -5.17 -12.23 7.98
C ILE A 19 -5.74 -10.85 7.64
N ARG A 20 -5.06 -10.08 6.78
CA ARG A 20 -5.51 -8.74 6.37
C ARG A 20 -6.86 -8.77 5.66
N ASN A 21 -7.16 -9.82 4.90
CA ASN A 21 -8.48 -9.97 4.29
C ASN A 21 -9.59 -10.23 5.31
N ILE A 22 -9.29 -10.88 6.44
CA ILE A 22 -10.25 -11.14 7.51
C ILE A 22 -10.43 -9.90 8.38
N LEU A 23 -9.33 -9.27 8.77
CA LEU A 23 -9.32 -8.11 9.67
C LEU A 23 -9.75 -6.81 8.97
N GLY A 24 -9.43 -6.68 7.68
CA GLY A 24 -9.49 -5.40 6.98
C GLY A 24 -8.48 -4.39 7.53
N GLY A 25 -8.58 -3.14 7.08
CA GLY A 25 -7.83 -2.02 7.65
C GLY A 25 -6.59 -1.56 6.86
N THR A 26 -5.77 -0.77 7.55
CA THR A 26 -4.64 -0.03 6.98
C THR A 26 -3.34 -0.43 7.68
N VAL A 27 -2.31 -0.77 6.91
CA VAL A 27 -0.99 -1.09 7.47
C VAL A 27 -0.15 0.18 7.51
N PHE A 28 0.20 0.62 8.71
CA PHE A 28 1.10 1.75 8.94
C PHE A 28 2.53 1.26 9.14
N ARG A 29 3.47 1.80 8.35
CA ARG A 29 4.89 1.51 8.45
C ARG A 29 5.65 2.78 8.79
N GLU A 30 6.36 2.76 9.92
CA GLU A 30 7.13 3.89 10.43
C GLU A 30 8.58 3.47 10.75
N ALA A 31 9.53 4.28 10.29
CA ALA A 31 10.95 4.03 10.48
C ALA A 31 11.38 4.23 11.94
N ILE A 32 12.25 3.35 12.41
CA ILE A 32 12.93 3.44 13.71
C ILE A 32 14.20 4.28 13.49
N ILE A 33 14.20 5.51 14.00
CA ILE A 33 15.30 6.45 13.78
C ILE A 33 16.39 6.26 14.85
N CYS A 34 17.59 5.86 14.41
CA CYS A 34 18.78 5.78 15.24
C CYS A 34 19.71 6.98 14.97
N LYS A 35 20.11 7.73 16.01
CA LYS A 35 20.94 8.95 15.87
C LYS A 35 22.28 8.72 15.19
N ASN A 36 22.83 7.51 15.30
CA ASN A 36 24.16 7.12 14.80
C ASN A 36 24.12 6.34 13.49
N ILE A 37 22.94 6.13 12.88
CA ILE A 37 22.80 5.46 11.59
C ILE A 37 22.62 6.55 10.51
N PRO A 38 23.57 6.66 9.56
CA PRO A 38 23.41 7.57 8.43
C PRO A 38 22.20 7.17 7.58
N ARG A 39 21.45 8.17 7.12
CA ARG A 39 20.31 8.00 6.21
C ARG A 39 20.83 8.10 4.77
N LEU A 40 20.29 7.29 3.86
CA LEU A 40 20.63 7.38 2.44
C LEU A 40 20.08 8.67 1.82
N VAL A 41 18.89 9.09 2.28
CA VAL A 41 18.33 10.40 1.95
C VAL A 41 18.63 11.32 3.13
N THR A 42 19.63 12.17 2.96
CA THR A 42 20.23 12.95 4.05
C THR A 42 19.30 14.03 4.61
N GLY A 43 18.30 14.48 3.85
CA GLY A 43 17.35 15.50 4.30
C GLY A 43 16.23 14.98 5.20
N TRP A 44 16.00 13.67 5.26
CA TRP A 44 14.90 13.11 6.05
C TRP A 44 15.23 13.14 7.53
N ASP A 45 14.88 14.20 8.25
CA ASP A 45 15.14 14.35 9.69
C ASP A 45 14.02 13.77 10.55
N LYS A 46 12.76 13.92 10.13
CA LYS A 46 11.53 13.45 10.77
C LYS A 46 11.02 12.18 10.06
N PRO A 47 10.26 11.28 10.71
CA PRO A 47 9.80 10.04 10.08
C PRO A 47 8.84 10.31 8.92
N ILE A 48 8.90 9.47 7.89
CA ILE A 48 7.86 9.33 6.86
C ILE A 48 7.08 8.07 7.19
N ILE A 49 5.77 8.20 7.40
CA ILE A 49 4.91 7.09 7.79
C ILE A 49 4.07 6.67 6.59
N ILE A 50 4.22 5.44 6.13
CA ILE A 50 3.42 4.91 5.01
C ILE A 50 2.16 4.26 5.56
N GLY A 51 0.98 4.75 5.17
CA GLY A 51 -0.29 4.08 5.38
C GLY A 51 -0.70 3.32 4.12
N ARG A 52 -0.55 2.00 4.10
CA ARG A 52 -0.87 1.14 2.95
C ARG A 52 -2.31 0.65 3.03
N HIS A 53 -3.08 0.89 1.95
CA HIS A 53 -4.40 0.29 1.75
C HIS A 53 -4.28 -1.20 1.44
N ALA A 54 -4.44 -2.06 2.45
CA ALA A 54 -4.18 -3.50 2.31
C ALA A 54 -5.36 -4.29 1.72
N HIS A 55 -6.00 -3.76 0.68
CA HIS A 55 -7.18 -4.37 0.03
C HIS A 55 -7.12 -4.29 -1.49
N ALA A 56 -7.53 -5.39 -2.14
CA ALA A 56 -7.76 -5.52 -3.58
C ALA A 56 -6.63 -4.97 -4.48
N ASP A 57 -6.98 -4.20 -5.51
CA ASP A 57 -6.06 -3.78 -6.59
C ASP A 57 -5.29 -5.00 -7.16
N GLN A 58 -3.98 -4.87 -7.44
CA GLN A 58 -3.14 -5.96 -7.96
C GLN A 58 -3.17 -7.23 -7.08
N TYR A 59 -3.46 -7.10 -5.78
CA TYR A 59 -3.39 -8.21 -4.82
C TYR A 59 -4.64 -9.09 -4.80
N LYS A 60 -5.70 -8.69 -5.52
CA LYS A 60 -6.88 -9.52 -5.83
C LYS A 60 -7.24 -9.44 -7.32
N ALA A 61 -6.27 -9.16 -8.16
CA ALA A 61 -6.46 -9.13 -9.60
C ALA A 61 -6.66 -10.54 -10.16
N THR A 62 -7.27 -10.62 -11.34
CA THR A 62 -7.26 -11.81 -12.20
C THR A 62 -6.52 -11.46 -13.48
N ASP A 63 -5.52 -12.27 -13.83
CA ASP A 63 -4.69 -12.09 -15.00
C ASP A 63 -4.60 -13.39 -15.83
N PHE A 64 -4.31 -13.24 -17.12
CA PHE A 64 -4.06 -14.38 -18.01
C PHE A 64 -3.23 -13.97 -19.23
N VAL A 65 -2.64 -14.98 -19.88
CA VAL A 65 -1.95 -14.84 -21.17
C VAL A 65 -2.98 -14.95 -22.29
N VAL A 66 -3.06 -13.90 -23.11
CA VAL A 66 -3.90 -13.89 -24.33
C VAL A 66 -3.17 -14.73 -25.40
N PRO A 67 -3.75 -15.82 -25.90
CA PRO A 67 -3.04 -16.78 -26.75
C PRO A 67 -2.89 -16.32 -28.22
N GLY A 68 -3.63 -15.31 -28.66
CA GLY A 68 -3.66 -14.85 -30.06
C GLY A 68 -4.63 -13.70 -30.29
N ALA A 69 -4.90 -13.37 -31.55
CA ALA A 69 -5.79 -12.28 -31.92
C ALA A 69 -7.21 -12.44 -31.34
N GLY A 70 -7.83 -11.34 -30.91
CA GLY A 70 -9.14 -11.37 -30.28
C GLY A 70 -9.52 -10.07 -29.59
N LYS A 71 -10.75 -10.00 -29.07
CA LYS A 71 -11.28 -8.82 -28.38
C LYS A 71 -11.33 -9.06 -26.87
N LEU A 72 -10.75 -8.14 -26.10
CA LEU A 72 -10.86 -8.13 -24.64
C LEU A 72 -11.88 -7.08 -24.18
N GLU A 73 -12.80 -7.51 -23.34
CA GLU A 73 -13.86 -6.65 -22.79
C GLU A 73 -13.96 -6.78 -21.28
N LEU A 74 -14.25 -5.67 -20.61
CA LEU A 74 -14.72 -5.66 -19.22
C LEU A 74 -16.24 -5.61 -19.22
N VAL A 75 -16.86 -6.58 -18.56
CA VAL A 75 -18.31 -6.72 -18.48
C VAL A 75 -18.73 -6.72 -17.01
N PHE A 76 -19.66 -5.83 -16.66
CA PHE A 76 -20.30 -5.82 -15.35
C PHE A 76 -21.80 -6.08 -15.53
N THR A 77 -22.27 -7.19 -14.97
CA THR A 77 -23.69 -7.59 -15.01
C THR A 77 -24.34 -7.25 -13.66
N PRO A 78 -25.18 -6.20 -13.59
CA PRO A 78 -25.84 -5.84 -12.35
C PRO A 78 -26.94 -6.85 -11.99
N ALA A 79 -27.32 -6.92 -10.72
CA ALA A 79 -28.47 -7.72 -10.27
C ALA A 79 -29.80 -7.26 -10.89
N SER A 80 -29.89 -5.97 -11.24
CA SER A 80 -31.00 -5.35 -11.94
C SER A 80 -30.50 -4.20 -12.82
N GLY A 81 -31.07 -4.03 -14.02
CA GLY A 81 -30.69 -2.98 -14.95
C GLY A 81 -29.79 -3.49 -16.09
N GLU A 82 -29.18 -2.56 -16.83
CA GLU A 82 -28.42 -2.86 -18.04
C GLU A 82 -26.99 -3.33 -17.75
N THR A 83 -26.53 -4.32 -18.52
CA THR A 83 -25.14 -4.79 -18.47
C THR A 83 -24.20 -3.70 -19.00
N ILE A 84 -23.16 -3.38 -18.23
CA ILE A 84 -22.12 -2.44 -18.64
C ILE A 84 -21.02 -3.22 -19.37
N ARG A 85 -20.65 -2.77 -20.57
CA ARG A 85 -19.58 -3.37 -21.38
C ARG A 85 -18.61 -2.31 -21.85
N HIS A 86 -17.32 -2.55 -21.64
CA HIS A 86 -16.24 -1.71 -22.13
C HIS A 86 -15.22 -2.55 -22.89
N VAL A 87 -14.88 -2.15 -24.10
CA VAL A 87 -13.77 -2.76 -24.84
C VAL A 87 -12.48 -2.24 -24.24
N VAL A 88 -11.61 -3.15 -23.80
CA VAL A 88 -10.28 -2.80 -23.28
C VAL A 88 -9.29 -2.68 -24.42
N HIS A 89 -9.25 -3.71 -25.28
CA HIS A 89 -8.30 -3.79 -26.39
C HIS A 89 -8.76 -4.81 -27.43
N SER A 90 -8.31 -4.62 -28.67
CA SER A 90 -8.40 -5.61 -29.76
C SER A 90 -6.99 -6.09 -30.09
N TYR A 91 -6.68 -7.33 -29.73
CA TYR A 91 -5.39 -7.96 -29.95
C TYR A 91 -5.27 -8.44 -31.40
N GLU A 92 -4.13 -8.18 -32.02
CA GLU A 92 -3.73 -8.74 -33.33
C GLU A 92 -2.87 -10.01 -33.19
N GLY A 93 -2.44 -10.34 -31.97
CA GLY A 93 -1.58 -11.48 -31.66
C GLY A 93 -1.52 -11.75 -30.14
N PRO A 94 -0.62 -12.64 -29.67
CA PRO A 94 -0.51 -12.97 -28.26
C PRO A 94 -0.19 -11.77 -27.37
N GLY A 95 -0.61 -11.82 -26.11
CA GLY A 95 -0.40 -10.74 -25.14
C GLY A 95 -0.74 -11.14 -23.72
N VAL A 96 -1.00 -10.15 -22.87
CA VAL A 96 -1.44 -10.34 -21.48
C VAL A 96 -2.59 -9.41 -21.15
N ALA A 97 -3.42 -9.81 -20.20
CA ALA A 97 -4.56 -9.03 -19.73
C ALA A 97 -4.69 -9.17 -18.21
N LEU A 98 -5.19 -8.11 -17.56
CA LEU A 98 -5.46 -8.10 -16.13
C LEU A 98 -6.74 -7.31 -15.83
N GLY A 99 -7.49 -7.76 -14.84
CA GLY A 99 -8.62 -7.04 -14.25
C GLY A 99 -8.44 -6.93 -12.74
N MET A 100 -8.69 -5.74 -12.19
CA MET A 100 -8.65 -5.49 -10.75
C MET A 100 -9.84 -4.63 -10.31
N PHE A 101 -10.10 -4.58 -9.00
CA PHE A 101 -11.22 -3.86 -8.43
C PHE A 101 -10.85 -3.29 -7.05
N ASN A 102 -11.70 -2.39 -6.56
CA ASN A 102 -11.76 -2.00 -5.16
C ASN A 102 -13.21 -1.66 -4.79
N THR A 103 -13.49 -1.36 -3.52
CA THR A 103 -14.84 -1.03 -3.04
C THR A 103 -14.86 0.28 -2.29
N ASP A 104 -15.95 1.03 -2.40
CA ASP A 104 -16.12 2.31 -1.69
C ASP A 104 -16.00 2.16 -0.18
N ASP A 105 -16.56 1.09 0.40
CA ASP A 105 -16.47 0.79 1.83
C ASP A 105 -15.00 0.64 2.27
N SER A 106 -14.20 -0.13 1.52
CA SER A 106 -12.79 -0.34 1.86
C SER A 106 -11.96 0.94 1.72
N ILE A 107 -12.26 1.78 0.71
CA ILE A 107 -11.59 3.07 0.52
C ILE A 107 -11.98 4.04 1.65
N THR A 108 -13.24 4.00 2.09
CA THR A 108 -13.76 4.80 3.20
C THR A 108 -13.07 4.44 4.52
N ASP A 109 -12.94 3.15 4.82
CA ASP A 109 -12.22 2.66 5.99
C ASP A 109 -10.74 3.07 5.97
N PHE A 110 -10.11 2.98 4.80
CA PHE A 110 -8.73 3.42 4.59
C PHE A 110 -8.57 4.93 4.84
N ALA A 111 -9.49 5.75 4.35
CA ALA A 111 -9.50 7.19 4.58
C ALA A 111 -9.63 7.51 6.06
N HIS A 112 -10.64 6.94 6.74
CA HIS A 112 -10.85 7.15 8.18
C HIS A 112 -9.64 6.74 9.01
N SER A 113 -9.04 5.59 8.70
CA SER A 113 -7.84 5.11 9.39
C SER A 113 -6.68 6.09 9.21
N SER A 114 -6.45 6.54 7.97
CA SER A 114 -5.37 7.46 7.63
C SER A 114 -5.54 8.82 8.32
N PHE A 115 -6.75 9.38 8.31
CA PHE A 115 -7.04 10.66 8.97
C PHE A 115 -6.89 10.57 10.49
N LYS A 116 -7.45 9.53 11.12
CA LYS A 116 -7.32 9.34 12.57
C LYS A 116 -5.87 9.18 12.99
N PHE A 117 -5.11 8.37 12.26
CA PHE A 117 -3.70 8.12 12.56
C PHE A 117 -2.85 9.39 12.43
N ALA A 118 -2.96 10.11 11.30
CA ALA A 118 -2.23 11.35 11.09
C ALA A 118 -2.60 12.44 12.11
N LEU A 119 -3.89 12.56 12.45
CA LEU A 119 -4.35 13.46 13.51
C LEU A 119 -3.77 13.09 14.88
N GLN A 120 -3.71 11.80 15.22
CA GLN A 120 -3.11 11.31 16.47
C GLN A 120 -1.60 11.63 16.53
N ARG A 121 -0.88 11.42 15.42
CA ARG A 121 0.55 11.73 15.32
C ARG A 121 0.85 13.23 15.26
N GLY A 122 -0.13 14.05 14.88
CA GLY A 122 0.08 15.48 14.67
C GLY A 122 0.88 15.78 13.41
N TYR A 123 0.68 14.99 12.36
CA TYR A 123 1.36 15.14 11.07
C TYR A 123 0.36 15.42 9.93
N PRO A 124 0.76 16.19 8.89
CA PRO A 124 -0.04 16.32 7.69
C PRO A 124 -0.19 14.97 6.98
N LEU A 125 -1.29 14.82 6.25
CA LEU A 125 -1.63 13.61 5.50
C LEU A 125 -1.59 13.87 4.00
N TYR A 126 -0.89 13.01 3.27
CA TYR A 126 -0.86 13.03 1.81
C TYR A 126 -1.45 11.74 1.24
N LEU A 127 -2.45 11.84 0.37
CA LEU A 127 -2.90 10.72 -0.48
C LEU A 127 -2.26 10.86 -1.86
N SER A 128 -1.64 9.79 -2.36
CA SER A 128 -1.10 9.76 -3.72
C SER A 128 -1.85 8.82 -4.65
N THR A 129 -2.14 9.26 -5.88
CA THR A 129 -2.76 8.42 -6.93
C THR A 129 -2.26 8.81 -8.32
N LYS A 130 -2.71 8.15 -9.39
CA LYS A 130 -2.55 8.59 -10.78
C LYS A 130 -3.90 8.93 -11.43
N ASN A 131 -4.75 9.70 -10.76
CA ASN A 131 -6.12 10.03 -11.21
C ASN A 131 -6.20 10.81 -12.54
N THR A 132 -5.12 11.44 -13.02
CA THR A 132 -5.09 12.04 -14.37
C THR A 132 -5.16 10.99 -15.47
N ILE A 133 -4.67 9.77 -15.21
CA ILE A 133 -4.69 8.61 -16.10
C ILE A 133 -5.88 7.72 -15.76
N LEU A 134 -5.97 7.26 -14.51
CA LEU A 134 -7.06 6.42 -14.02
C LEU A 134 -8.23 7.27 -13.51
N LYS A 135 -8.83 8.05 -14.41
CA LYS A 135 -9.82 9.09 -14.07
C LYS A 135 -10.98 8.62 -13.20
N ARG A 136 -11.49 7.40 -13.44
CA ARG A 136 -12.60 6.82 -12.67
C ARG A 136 -12.10 6.07 -11.43
N TYR A 137 -11.11 5.19 -11.60
CA TYR A 137 -10.63 4.32 -10.53
C TYR A 137 -9.92 5.11 -9.43
N ASP A 138 -8.87 5.84 -9.79
CA ASP A 138 -8.10 6.65 -8.85
C ASP A 138 -8.81 7.95 -8.48
N GLY A 139 -9.68 8.45 -9.38
CA GLY A 139 -10.60 9.55 -9.06
C GLY A 139 -11.50 9.19 -7.88
N ARG A 140 -11.99 7.94 -7.79
CA ARG A 140 -12.84 7.52 -6.69
C ARG A 140 -12.14 7.58 -5.33
N PHE A 141 -10.87 7.19 -5.26
CA PHE A 141 -10.05 7.35 -4.05
C PHE A 141 -9.95 8.82 -3.63
N LYS A 142 -9.59 9.69 -4.58
CA LYS A 142 -9.48 11.13 -4.34
C LYS A 142 -10.79 11.72 -3.82
N ASP A 143 -11.89 11.42 -4.49
CA ASP A 143 -13.21 11.97 -4.17
C ASP A 143 -13.68 11.53 -2.79
N ILE A 144 -13.53 10.25 -2.43
CA ILE A 144 -13.90 9.72 -1.11
C ILE A 144 -13.07 10.38 -0.01
N PHE A 145 -11.74 10.43 -0.16
CA PHE A 145 -10.87 11.06 0.84
C PHE A 145 -11.21 12.54 1.03
N GLN A 146 -11.42 13.28 -0.06
CA GLN A 146 -11.76 14.70 0.00
C GLN A 146 -13.09 14.93 0.71
N ALA A 147 -14.13 14.17 0.34
CA ALA A 147 -15.46 14.28 0.96
C ALA A 147 -15.42 13.98 2.47
N ILE A 148 -14.66 12.97 2.88
CA ILE A 148 -14.48 12.62 4.30
C ILE A 148 -13.70 13.71 5.04
N TYR A 149 -12.62 14.22 4.46
CA TYR A 149 -11.83 15.30 5.06
C TYR A 149 -12.69 16.53 5.34
N ASP A 150 -13.36 17.05 4.30
CA ASP A 150 -14.15 18.28 4.39
C ASP A 150 -15.31 18.14 5.37
N LYS A 151 -15.96 16.96 5.40
CA LYS A 151 -17.12 16.73 6.27
C LYS A 151 -16.75 16.46 7.73
N GLN A 152 -15.62 15.82 8.01
CA GLN A 152 -15.38 15.20 9.33
C GLN A 152 -14.05 15.56 9.99
N TYR A 153 -12.99 15.89 9.23
CA TYR A 153 -11.64 16.01 9.79
C TYR A 153 -11.02 17.40 9.67
N LYS A 154 -11.47 18.22 8.71
CA LYS A 154 -10.89 19.53 8.41
C LYS A 154 -10.73 20.42 9.65
N THR A 155 -11.78 20.59 10.45
CA THR A 155 -11.73 21.40 11.68
C THR A 155 -10.71 20.89 12.69
N ALA A 156 -10.59 19.57 12.87
CA ALA A 156 -9.63 18.99 13.81
C ALA A 156 -8.18 19.11 13.32
N TYR A 157 -7.98 19.04 12.00
CA TYR A 157 -6.68 19.25 11.35
C TYR A 157 -6.22 20.71 11.47
N GLU A 158 -7.11 21.65 11.14
CA GLU A 158 -6.86 23.10 11.28
C GLU A 158 -6.53 23.48 12.73
N ALA A 159 -7.25 22.92 13.70
CA ALA A 159 -6.98 23.13 15.13
C ALA A 159 -5.58 22.64 15.58
N LYS A 160 -4.98 21.70 14.85
CA LYS A 160 -3.60 21.21 15.08
C LYS A 160 -2.57 21.84 14.16
N GLY A 161 -2.96 22.73 13.24
CA GLY A 161 -2.06 23.33 12.26
C GLY A 161 -1.50 22.33 11.23
N ILE A 162 -2.21 21.22 10.99
CA ILE A 162 -1.87 20.21 9.97
C ILE A 162 -2.93 20.22 8.86
N TRP A 163 -2.64 19.59 7.73
CA TRP A 163 -3.52 19.58 6.56
C TRP A 163 -3.60 18.20 5.91
N TYR A 164 -4.57 18.05 5.01
CA TYR A 164 -4.65 16.95 4.06
C TYR A 164 -4.44 17.48 2.65
N GLU A 165 -3.70 16.75 1.83
CA GLU A 165 -3.52 17.05 0.42
C GLU A 165 -3.53 15.78 -0.44
N HIS A 166 -4.22 15.85 -1.58
CA HIS A 166 -4.08 14.86 -2.63
C HIS A 166 -2.97 15.27 -3.60
N ARG A 167 -2.08 14.33 -3.94
CA ARG A 167 -1.01 14.53 -4.94
C ARG A 167 -1.02 13.46 -6.02
N LEU A 168 -0.48 13.80 -7.17
CA LEU A 168 -0.10 12.77 -8.15
C LEU A 168 1.10 11.99 -7.63
N ILE A 169 1.12 10.67 -7.83
CA ILE A 169 2.14 9.78 -7.25
C ILE A 169 3.56 10.15 -7.65
N ASP A 170 3.76 10.61 -8.89
CA ASP A 170 5.04 11.10 -9.41
C ASP A 170 5.52 12.40 -8.74
N ASP A 171 4.60 13.33 -8.46
CA ASP A 171 4.94 14.52 -7.67
C ASP A 171 5.20 14.16 -6.21
N MET A 172 4.41 13.24 -5.63
CA MET A 172 4.54 12.83 -4.24
C MET A 172 5.89 12.17 -3.96
N VAL A 173 6.37 11.28 -4.83
CA VAL A 173 7.70 10.67 -4.68
C VAL A 173 8.80 11.73 -4.77
N ALA A 174 8.68 12.71 -5.68
CA ALA A 174 9.65 13.78 -5.82
C ALA A 174 9.66 14.72 -4.60
N TYR A 175 8.48 15.04 -4.07
CA TYR A 175 8.31 15.79 -2.83
C TYR A 175 8.95 15.06 -1.65
N ALA A 176 8.64 13.77 -1.47
CA ALA A 176 9.18 12.95 -0.39
C ALA A 176 10.72 13.01 -0.37
N MET A 177 11.37 12.83 -1.51
CA MET A 177 12.84 12.86 -1.63
C MET A 177 13.48 14.21 -1.25
N LYS A 178 12.75 15.32 -1.35
CA LYS A 178 13.23 16.68 -1.02
C LYS A 178 12.76 17.19 0.34
N SER A 179 11.81 16.51 0.96
CA SER A 179 11.23 16.90 2.24
C SER A 179 12.17 16.63 3.42
N GLU A 180 11.82 17.17 4.58
CA GLU A 180 12.42 16.79 5.86
C GLU A 180 11.77 15.53 6.48
N GLY A 181 10.85 14.88 5.77
CA GLY A 181 9.90 13.93 6.35
C GLY A 181 8.83 14.60 7.22
N GLY A 182 8.29 13.87 8.20
CA GLY A 182 7.31 14.41 9.16
C GLY A 182 5.89 14.47 8.61
N PHE A 183 5.48 13.46 7.86
CA PHE A 183 4.13 13.33 7.31
C PHE A 183 3.67 11.88 7.26
N VAL A 184 2.35 11.69 7.19
CA VAL A 184 1.74 10.42 6.84
C VAL A 184 1.44 10.43 5.35
N TRP A 185 1.83 9.35 4.67
CA TRP A 185 1.59 9.14 3.26
C TRP A 185 0.68 7.94 3.08
N ALA A 186 -0.59 8.23 2.81
CA ALA A 186 -1.59 7.25 2.42
C ALA A 186 -1.32 6.79 0.98
N CYS A 187 -0.95 5.53 0.85
CA CYS A 187 -0.64 4.89 -0.41
C CYS A 187 -1.70 3.83 -0.75
N LYS A 188 -2.05 3.76 -2.04
CA LYS A 188 -2.75 2.60 -2.60
C LYS A 188 -1.93 1.33 -2.36
N ASN A 189 -2.56 0.16 -2.53
CA ASN A 189 -1.99 -1.10 -2.08
C ASN A 189 -0.57 -1.35 -2.63
N TYR A 190 -0.41 -1.22 -3.95
CA TYR A 190 0.87 -1.43 -4.63
C TYR A 190 1.90 -0.34 -4.29
N ASP A 191 1.48 0.92 -4.31
CA ASP A 191 2.37 2.05 -3.98
C ASP A 191 2.89 1.92 -2.54
N GLY A 192 2.05 1.51 -1.60
CA GLY A 192 2.44 1.34 -0.20
C GLY A 192 3.42 0.20 0.00
N ASP A 193 3.31 -0.88 -0.79
CA ASP A 193 4.26 -1.98 -0.79
C ASP A 193 5.65 -1.49 -1.23
N VAL A 194 5.74 -0.86 -2.39
CA VAL A 194 7.01 -0.40 -2.97
C VAL A 194 7.65 0.75 -2.18
N GLN A 195 6.84 1.75 -1.82
CA GLN A 195 7.35 2.96 -1.16
C GLN A 195 7.75 2.70 0.29
N SER A 196 7.10 1.77 1.00
CA SER A 196 7.53 1.44 2.36
C SER A 196 8.92 0.80 2.43
N ASP A 197 9.27 -0.06 1.47
CA ASP A 197 10.62 -0.62 1.37
C ASP A 197 11.65 0.46 1.00
N SER A 198 11.29 1.36 0.08
CA SER A 198 12.13 2.50 -0.32
C SER A 198 12.39 3.45 0.86
N VAL A 199 11.35 3.77 1.63
CA VAL A 199 11.44 4.60 2.84
C VAL A 199 12.28 3.89 3.91
N ALA A 200 12.04 2.60 4.17
CA ALA A 200 12.84 1.84 5.14
C ALA A 200 14.33 1.84 4.80
N GLN A 201 14.66 1.60 3.54
CA GLN A 201 16.04 1.64 3.08
C GLN A 201 16.62 3.05 3.16
N GLY A 202 15.82 4.09 2.89
CA GLY A 202 16.24 5.48 3.04
C GLY A 202 16.61 5.88 4.47
N TYR A 203 15.94 5.31 5.48
CA TYR A 203 16.29 5.45 6.90
C TYR A 203 17.40 4.49 7.38
N GLY A 204 17.88 3.61 6.51
CA GLY A 204 19.08 2.79 6.73
C GLY A 204 18.87 1.30 6.45
N SER A 205 17.75 0.72 6.89
CA SER A 205 17.49 -0.72 6.71
C SER A 205 16.01 -1.07 6.88
N LEU A 206 15.58 -2.12 6.17
CA LEU A 206 14.30 -2.79 6.39
C LEU A 206 14.12 -3.32 7.82
N GLY A 207 15.22 -3.62 8.53
CA GLY A 207 15.18 -4.00 9.96
C GLY A 207 14.92 -2.83 10.91
N LEU A 208 14.88 -1.59 10.41
CA LEU A 208 14.58 -0.39 11.18
C LEU A 208 13.21 0.19 10.80
N MET A 209 12.22 -0.69 10.61
CA MET A 209 10.88 -0.32 10.21
C MET A 209 9.84 -1.13 10.99
N THR A 210 8.94 -0.43 11.66
CA THR A 210 7.77 -1.03 12.32
C THR A 210 6.65 -1.24 11.30
N SER A 211 5.77 -2.22 11.53
CA SER A 211 4.59 -2.45 10.70
C SER A 211 3.41 -2.79 11.59
N VAL A 212 2.34 -1.99 11.51
CA VAL A 212 1.15 -2.12 12.35
C VAL A 212 -0.10 -2.02 11.49
N LEU A 213 -0.90 -3.09 11.42
CA LEU A 213 -2.24 -3.06 10.87
C LEU A 213 -3.21 -2.51 11.91
N ILE A 214 -3.94 -1.46 11.55
CA ILE A 214 -5.03 -0.91 12.37
C ILE A 214 -6.36 -1.22 11.68
N CYS A 215 -7.24 -1.91 12.39
CA CYS A 215 -8.55 -2.30 11.90
C CYS A 215 -9.54 -1.11 11.97
N PRO A 216 -10.63 -1.13 11.16
CA PRO A 216 -11.61 -0.03 11.13
C PRO A 216 -12.32 0.22 12.48
N ASP A 217 -12.40 -0.80 13.33
CA ASP A 217 -13.00 -0.72 14.67
C ASP A 217 -12.24 0.20 15.64
N GLY A 218 -11.02 0.60 15.27
CA GLY A 218 -10.13 1.43 16.09
C GLY A 218 -9.64 0.75 17.37
N LYS A 219 -9.79 -0.57 17.48
CA LYS A 219 -9.43 -1.37 18.67
C LYS A 219 -8.49 -2.52 18.32
N THR A 220 -8.73 -3.20 17.20
CA THR A 220 -7.99 -4.37 16.81
C THR A 220 -6.72 -3.96 16.07
N VAL A 221 -5.58 -4.49 16.53
CA VAL A 221 -4.25 -4.18 16.01
C VAL A 221 -3.50 -5.48 15.76
N GLU A 222 -2.79 -5.56 14.65
CA GLU A 222 -1.79 -6.59 14.38
C GLU A 222 -0.44 -5.91 14.13
N SER A 223 0.62 -6.44 14.74
CA SER A 223 1.97 -5.89 14.67
C SER A 223 2.92 -6.96 14.14
N GLU A 224 3.73 -6.59 13.17
CA GLU A 224 4.72 -7.46 12.53
C GLU A 224 6.02 -6.70 12.24
N ALA A 225 7.09 -7.44 11.93
CA ALA A 225 8.24 -6.86 11.27
C ALA A 225 7.86 -6.47 9.83
N ALA A 226 8.38 -5.34 9.33
CA ALA A 226 8.09 -4.93 7.95
C ALA A 226 8.75 -5.84 6.89
N HIS A 227 9.80 -6.57 7.26
CA HIS A 227 10.58 -7.43 6.37
C HIS A 227 10.11 -8.89 6.37
N GLY A 228 10.51 -9.63 5.34
CA GLY A 228 10.27 -11.08 5.24
C GLY A 228 11.23 -11.94 6.06
N THR A 229 11.25 -13.23 5.78
CA THR A 229 12.02 -14.26 6.54
C THR A 229 13.54 -14.25 6.32
N VAL A 230 14.08 -13.20 5.68
CA VAL A 230 15.53 -13.03 5.42
C VAL A 230 16.17 -14.30 4.83
N THR A 231 15.52 -14.90 3.81
CA THR A 231 15.88 -16.23 3.27
C THR A 231 17.37 -16.38 2.94
N ARG A 232 18.03 -15.30 2.47
CA ARG A 232 19.47 -15.29 2.18
C ARG A 232 20.33 -15.63 3.41
N HIS A 233 20.04 -15.00 4.56
CA HIS A 233 20.79 -15.25 5.80
C HIS A 233 20.46 -16.65 6.33
N TYR A 234 19.19 -17.08 6.22
CA TYR A 234 18.81 -18.43 6.61
C TYR A 234 19.58 -19.52 5.84
N ARG A 235 19.87 -19.30 4.55
CA ARG A 235 20.69 -20.23 3.74
C ARG A 235 22.18 -20.23 4.14
N GLN A 236 22.71 -19.12 4.69
CA GLN A 236 24.06 -19.06 5.27
C GLN A 236 24.11 -19.81 6.60
N TYR A 237 23.12 -19.58 7.47
CA TYR A 237 22.95 -20.30 8.72
C TYR A 237 22.90 -21.82 8.51
N GLN A 238 22.15 -22.30 7.51
CA GLN A 238 22.10 -23.74 7.17
C GLN A 238 23.45 -24.35 6.77
N LYS A 239 24.42 -23.53 6.34
CA LYS A 239 25.79 -23.96 6.01
C LYS A 239 26.74 -23.85 7.20
N GLY A 240 26.25 -23.51 8.39
CA GLY A 240 27.07 -23.23 9.57
C GLY A 240 27.86 -21.92 9.48
N GLN A 241 27.49 -21.02 8.56
CA GLN A 241 28.13 -19.72 8.41
C GLN A 241 27.53 -18.71 9.39
N GLU A 242 28.35 -17.77 9.87
CA GLU A 242 27.87 -16.66 10.69
C GLU A 242 26.92 -15.75 9.89
N THR A 243 25.94 -15.17 10.60
CA THR A 243 24.96 -14.23 10.02
C THR A 243 24.85 -12.99 10.89
N SER A 244 24.72 -11.81 10.28
CA SER A 244 24.43 -10.55 10.98
C SER A 244 23.04 -10.06 10.57
N THR A 245 22.02 -10.67 11.17
CA THR A 245 20.60 -10.33 10.93
C THR A 245 20.12 -9.39 12.03
N ASN A 246 19.53 -8.25 11.66
CA ASN A 246 18.92 -7.34 12.62
C ASN A 246 17.60 -7.97 13.16
N PRO A 247 17.45 -8.18 14.48
CA PRO A 247 16.28 -8.86 15.07
C PRO A 247 15.02 -7.99 15.13
#